data_AF-A0A969TVC6-F1
#
_entry.id   AF-A0A969TVC6-F1
#
_cell.length_a   1.000
_cell.length_b   1.000
_cell.length_c   1.000
_cell.angle_alpha   90.00
_cell.angle_beta   90.00
_cell.angle_gamma   90.00
#
_symmetry.space_group_name_H-M   'P 1'
#
loop_
_entity.id
_entity.type
_entity.pdbx_description
1 polymer ?
#
loop_
_entity_poly.entity_id
_entity_poly.type
_entity_poly.pdbx_seq_one_letter_code
_entity_poly.pdbx_strand_id
1 'polypeptide(L)' 'MEVVISKQPISLSSECGFKLQSMGLVNLDGDKYYPRCNLYRQYFSVHLEEINK' A
#
# COMPACT_ATOMS: atom_id res chain seq x y z
N MET A 1 3.24 1.14 -6.65
CA MET A 1 2.84 1.31 -5.24
C MET A 1 1.31 1.45 -5.10
N GLU A 2 0.54 0.67 -5.86
CA GLU A 2 -0.92 0.81 -5.93
C GLU A 2 -1.63 0.43 -4.61
N VAL A 3 -1.05 -0.51 -3.84
CA VAL A 3 -1.68 -1.00 -2.61
C VAL A 3 -1.86 0.07 -1.53
N VAL A 4 -0.90 0.98 -1.37
CA VAL A 4 -0.92 1.96 -0.27
C VAL A 4 -1.97 3.04 -0.50
N ILE A 5 -2.41 3.23 -1.76
CA ILE A 5 -3.49 4.16 -2.15
C ILE A 5 -4.82 3.45 -2.42
N SER A 6 -4.82 2.11 -2.52
CA SER A 6 -6.00 1.33 -2.83
C SER A 6 -7.03 1.38 -1.71
N LYS A 7 -8.31 1.46 -2.10
CA LYS A 7 -9.45 1.31 -1.17
C LYS A 7 -9.83 -0.15 -0.97
N GLN A 8 -9.39 -1.06 -1.84
CA GLN A 8 -9.70 -2.47 -1.79
C GLN A 8 -8.42 -3.29 -1.58
N PRO A 9 -8.49 -4.45 -0.90
CA PRO A 9 -7.35 -5.34 -0.79
C PRO A 9 -6.93 -5.83 -2.17
N ILE A 10 -5.63 -5.71 -2.50
CA ILE A 10 -5.08 -6.14 -3.78
C ILE A 10 -4.03 -7.23 -3.60
N SER A 11 -3.92 -8.10 -4.61
CA SER A 11 -2.83 -9.07 -4.67
C SER A 11 -1.55 -8.36 -5.09
N LEU A 12 -0.45 -8.63 -4.39
CA LEU A 12 0.87 -8.17 -4.75
C LEU A 12 1.83 -9.35 -4.80
N SER A 13 2.94 -9.20 -5.54
CA SER A 13 4.02 -10.17 -5.43
C SER A 13 4.51 -10.24 -3.99
N SER A 14 4.84 -11.45 -3.54
CA SER A 14 5.24 -11.70 -2.15
C SER A 14 6.44 -10.85 -1.73
N GLU A 15 7.39 -10.60 -2.63
CA GLU A 15 8.54 -9.74 -2.36
C GLU A 15 8.13 -8.28 -2.07
N CYS A 16 7.25 -7.71 -2.90
CA CYS A 16 6.77 -6.34 -2.70
C CYS A 16 5.89 -6.22 -1.45
N GLY A 17 5.00 -7.20 -1.24
CA GLY A 17 4.13 -7.26 -0.07
C GLY A 17 4.93 -7.33 1.23
N PHE A 18 5.95 -8.19 1.27
CA PHE A 18 6.79 -8.38 2.46
C PHE A 18 7.60 -7.12 2.81
N LYS A 19 8.15 -6.43 1.80
CA LYS A 19 8.83 -5.14 1.99
C LYS A 19 7.90 -4.09 2.59
N LEU A 20 6.71 -3.91 2.01
CA LEU A 20 5.74 -2.92 2.48
C LEU A 20 5.19 -3.25 3.86
N GLN A 21 4.99 -4.53 4.17
CA GLN A 21 4.58 -5.01 5.49
C GLN A 21 5.67 -4.76 6.53
N SER A 22 6.94 -5.03 6.18
CA SER A 22 8.10 -4.79 7.05
C SER A 22 8.29 -3.30 7.37
N MET A 23 7.95 -2.42 6.42
CA MET A 23 7.89 -0.97 6.63
C MET A 23 6.66 -0.52 7.42
N GLY A 24 5.73 -1.42 7.71
CA GLY A 24 4.50 -1.13 8.45
C GLY A 24 3.49 -0.30 7.66
N LEU A 25 3.56 -0.28 6.33
CA LEU A 25 2.69 0.53 5.46
C LEU A 25 1.39 -0.19 5.09
N VAL A 26 1.44 -1.52 5.01
CA VAL A 26 0.32 -2.38 4.63
C VAL A 26 0.12 -3.50 5.62
N ASN A 27 -1.11 -4.01 5.68
CA ASN A 27 -1.46 -5.25 6.35
C ASN A 27 -1.69 -6.34 5.29
N LEU A 28 -1.56 -7.59 5.72
CA LEU A 28 -1.86 -8.78 4.94
C LEU A 28 -3.10 -9.45 5.54
N ASP A 29 -4.12 -9.68 4.72
CA ASP A 29 -5.29 -10.49 5.05
C ASP A 29 -5.44 -11.60 4.01
N GLY A 30 -5.19 -12.84 4.44
CA GLY A 30 -4.99 -13.98 3.55
C GLY A 30 -3.80 -13.76 2.61
N ASP A 31 -4.11 -13.52 1.33
CA ASP A 31 -3.13 -13.25 0.26
C ASP A 31 -3.31 -11.85 -0.35
N LYS A 32 -4.09 -10.99 0.31
CA LYS A 32 -4.35 -9.62 -0.16
C LYS A 32 -3.77 -8.61 0.80
N TYR A 33 -3.17 -7.58 0.22
CA TYR A 33 -2.57 -6.48 0.96
C TYR A 33 -3.49 -5.25 0.92
N TYR A 34 -3.53 -4.51 2.02
CA TYR A 34 -4.31 -3.27 2.14
C TYR A 34 -3.57 -2.24 3.00
N PRO A 35 -3.83 -0.93 2.83
CA PRO A 35 -3.18 0.10 3.62
C PRO A 35 -3.43 -0.11 5.12
N ARG A 36 -2.40 0.04 5.94
CA ARG A 36 -2.50 -0.14 7.39
C ARG A 36 -3.47 0.86 8.03
N CYS A 37 -3.54 2.07 7.48
CA CYS A 37 -4.47 3.10 7.93
C CYS A 37 -4.86 4.05 6.79
N ASN A 38 -5.98 4.76 6.99
CA ASN A 38 -6.49 5.73 6.04
C ASN A 38 -5.54 6.92 5.82
N LEU A 39 -4.72 7.25 6.83
CA LEU A 39 -3.75 8.35 6.75
C LEU A 39 -2.66 8.05 5.72
N TYR A 40 -2.10 6.85 5.72
CA TYR A 40 -1.13 6.45 4.69
C TYR A 40 -1.75 6.47 3.30
N ARG A 41 -3.03 6.05 3.16
CA ARG A 41 -3.73 6.17 1.90
C ARG A 41 -3.77 7.60 1.39
N GLN A 42 -4.16 8.55 2.23
CA GLN A 42 -4.24 9.96 1.87
C GLN A 42 -2.84 10.55 1.58
N TYR A 43 -1.88 10.28 2.45
CA TYR A 43 -0.50 10.75 2.30
C TYR A 43 0.11 10.30 0.96
N PHE A 44 0.09 8.99 0.68
CA PHE A 44 0.65 8.47 -0.55
C PHE A 44 -0.15 8.85 -1.79
N SER A 45 -1.47 9.08 -1.68
CA SER A 45 -2.25 9.56 -2.84
C SER A 45 -1.74 10.93 -3.30
N VAL A 46 -1.49 11.85 -2.36
CA VAL A 46 -0.98 13.19 -2.69
C VAL A 46 0.48 13.13 -3.16
N HIS A 47 1.35 12.42 -2.42
CA HIS A 47 2.79 12.45 -2.68
C HIS A 47 3.22 11.57 -3.87
N LEU A 48 2.50 10.49 -4.19
CA LEU A 48 2.80 9.67 -5.38
C LEU A 48 2.28 10.31 -6.67
N GLU A 49 1.25 11.15 -6.60
CA GLU A 49 0.83 11.98 -7.75
C GLU A 49 1.91 13.01 -8.10
N GLU A 50 2.62 13.56 -7.10
CA GLU A 50 3.73 14.49 -7.31
C GLU A 50 4.98 13.83 -7.92
N ILE A 51 5.24 12.56 -7.61
CA ILE A 51 6.41 11.82 -8.13
C ILE A 51 6.25 11.42 -9.60
N ASN A 52 5.02 11.35 -10.12
CA ASN A 52 4.73 11.00 -11.52
C ASN A 52 4.56 12.22 -12.44
N LYS A 53 4.91 13.42 -11.97
CA LYS A 53 4.78 14.68 -12.68
C LYS A 53 6.14 15.17 -13.18
#